data_AF-A0A1B1KIB4-F1
#
_entry.id   AF-A0A1B1KIB4-F1
#
_cell.length_a   1.000
_cell.length_b   1.000
_cell.length_c   1.000
_cell.angle_alpha   90.00
_cell.angle_beta   90.00
_cell.angle_gamma   90.00
#
_symmetry.space_group_name_H-M   'P 1'
#
loop_
_entity.id
_entity.type
_entity.pdbx_description
1 polymer ?
#
loop_
_entity_poly.entity_id
_entity_poly.type
_entity_poly.pdbx_seq_one_letter_code
_entity_poly.pdbx_strand_id
1 'polypeptide(L)'
;MSRTRRSYTTEYKVEAAHRVIDSGRTIASVARDLGLNESLLGSWVADERRRTEAAAAQGDTPLTPAERDELTRLRKQVVEQEKDISFLKKASAYAGDRGWGARLSRVVNSSR
;
A
#
# COMPACT_ATOMS: atom_id res chain seq x y z
N MET A 1 11.65 -38.82 -32.11
CA MET A 1 12.60 -37.86 -31.50
C MET A 1 11.84 -36.93 -30.57
N SER A 2 12.13 -36.94 -29.27
CA SER A 2 11.49 -36.04 -28.31
C SER A 2 11.97 -34.61 -28.53
N ARG A 3 11.04 -33.68 -28.77
CA ARG A 3 11.34 -32.26 -28.93
C ARG A 3 11.74 -31.70 -27.55
N THR A 4 12.99 -31.33 -27.37
CA THR A 4 13.47 -30.66 -26.14
C THR A 4 12.64 -29.41 -25.91
N ARG A 5 11.86 -29.38 -24.82
CA ARG A 5 11.08 -28.19 -24.45
C ARG A 5 12.04 -27.11 -23.96
N ARG A 6 12.02 -25.94 -24.60
CA ARG A 6 12.68 -24.73 -24.06
C ARG A 6 12.02 -24.37 -22.73
N SER A 7 12.83 -24.27 -21.68
CA SER A 7 12.42 -23.73 -20.39
C SER A 7 12.73 -22.23 -20.35
N TYR A 8 11.86 -21.47 -19.69
CA TYR A 8 12.04 -20.04 -19.43
C TYR A 8 11.97 -19.83 -17.93
N THR A 9 12.78 -18.91 -17.41
CA THR A 9 12.74 -18.50 -16.00
C THR A 9 11.41 -17.83 -15.67
N THR A 10 11.02 -17.84 -14.40
CA THR A 10 9.76 -17.23 -13.97
C THR A 10 9.77 -15.73 -14.21
N GLU A 11 10.91 -15.10 -13.92
CA GLU A 11 11.14 -13.66 -14.09
C GLU A 11 10.94 -13.25 -15.55
N TYR A 12 11.48 -14.03 -16.50
CA TYR A 12 11.33 -13.74 -17.92
C TYR A 12 9.87 -13.83 -18.40
N LYS A 13 9.10 -14.80 -17.88
CA LYS A 13 7.68 -14.93 -18.22
C LYS A 13 6.86 -13.74 -17.75
N VAL A 14 7.13 -13.29 -16.52
CA VAL A 14 6.48 -12.13 -15.90
C VAL A 14 6.82 -10.84 -16.65
N GLU A 15 8.09 -10.59 -16.92
CA GLU A 15 8.56 -9.46 -17.74
C GLU A 15 7.89 -9.43 -19.13
N ALA A 16 7.87 -10.58 -19.82
CA ALA A 16 7.25 -10.69 -21.14
C ALA A 16 5.74 -10.41 -21.09
N ALA A 17 5.05 -10.87 -20.05
CA ALA A 17 3.63 -10.62 -19.84
C ALA A 17 3.33 -9.14 -19.55
N HIS A 18 4.10 -8.51 -18.65
CA HIS A 18 4.00 -7.07 -18.36
C HIS A 18 4.23 -6.22 -19.60
N ARG A 19 5.18 -6.60 -20.45
CA ARG A 19 5.43 -5.89 -21.70
C ARG A 19 4.21 -5.85 -22.62
N VAL A 20 3.31 -6.82 -22.55
CA VAL A 20 2.01 -6.80 -23.26
C VAL A 20 0.98 -5.98 -22.49
N ILE A 21 0.84 -6.23 -21.19
CA ILE A 21 -0.18 -5.61 -20.33
C ILE A 21 0.00 -4.10 -20.26
N ASP A 22 1.23 -3.63 -20.03
CA ASP A 22 1.54 -2.22 -19.77
C ASP A 22 1.60 -1.41 -21.07
N SER A 23 2.05 -2.01 -22.18
CA SER A 23 2.17 -1.30 -23.46
C SER A 23 0.89 -1.28 -24.29
N GLY A 24 -0.11 -2.10 -23.93
CA GLY A 24 -1.36 -2.25 -24.69
C GLY A 24 -1.20 -2.82 -26.11
N ARG A 25 0.02 -3.25 -26.48
CA ARG A 25 0.31 -3.85 -27.79
C ARG A 25 -0.28 -5.25 -27.88
N THR A 26 -0.53 -5.71 -29.11
CA THR A 26 -1.03 -7.07 -29.33
C THR A 26 0.01 -8.11 -28.92
N ILE A 27 -0.46 -9.24 -28.38
CA ILE A 27 0.39 -10.40 -28.02
C ILE A 27 1.26 -10.80 -29.22
N ALA A 28 0.68 -10.79 -30.42
CA ALA A 28 1.35 -11.14 -31.66
C ALA A 28 2.54 -10.23 -31.98
N SER A 29 2.42 -8.91 -31.77
CA SER A 29 3.53 -7.98 -31.96
C SER A 29 4.65 -8.26 -30.97
N VAL A 30 4.33 -8.39 -29.69
CA VAL A 30 5.34 -8.58 -28.63
C VAL A 30 6.00 -9.96 -28.73
N ALA A 31 5.26 -10.99 -29.13
CA ALA A 31 5.80 -12.32 -29.35
C ALA A 31 6.85 -12.34 -30.48
N ARG A 32 6.60 -11.59 -31.57
CA ARG A 32 7.59 -11.45 -32.65
C ARG A 32 8.84 -10.72 -32.19
N ASP A 33 8.68 -9.61 -31.46
CA ASP A 33 9.81 -8.85 -30.89
C ASP A 33 10.69 -9.73 -29.98
N LEU A 34 10.07 -10.65 -29.22
CA LEU A 34 10.75 -11.54 -28.29
C LEU A 34 11.18 -12.89 -28.88
N GLY A 35 10.86 -13.17 -30.16
CA GLY A 35 11.11 -14.47 -30.78
C GLY A 35 10.34 -15.64 -30.14
N LEU A 36 9.18 -15.35 -29.55
CA LEU A 36 8.31 -16.31 -28.86
C LEU A 36 7.13 -16.75 -29.72
N ASN A 37 6.57 -17.90 -29.38
CA ASN A 37 5.29 -18.33 -29.95
C ASN A 37 4.14 -17.50 -29.33
N GLU A 38 3.21 -17.04 -30.16
CA GLU A 38 2.10 -16.19 -29.73
C GLU A 38 1.21 -16.86 -28.67
N SER A 39 0.91 -18.16 -28.83
CA SER A 39 0.12 -18.92 -27.85
C SER A 39 0.84 -19.10 -26.51
N LEU A 40 2.17 -19.23 -26.54
CA LEU A 40 2.98 -19.32 -25.33
C LEU A 40 2.98 -18.00 -24.56
N LEU A 41 3.18 -16.88 -25.25
CA LEU A 41 3.11 -15.56 -24.61
C LEU A 41 1.69 -15.26 -24.11
N GLY A 42 0.67 -15.67 -24.86
CA GLY A 42 -0.73 -15.52 -24.46
C GLY A 42 -1.07 -16.24 -23.16
N SER A 43 -0.53 -17.45 -22.92
CA SER A 43 -0.76 -18.14 -21.65
C SER A 43 -0.09 -17.43 -20.47
N TRP A 44 1.11 -16.87 -20.67
CA TRP A 44 1.78 -16.10 -19.62
C TRP A 44 1.04 -14.80 -19.28
N VAL A 45 0.51 -14.11 -20.30
CA VAL A 45 -0.32 -12.91 -20.08
C VAL A 45 -1.60 -13.25 -19.30
N ALA A 46 -2.24 -14.38 -19.61
CA ALA A 46 -3.43 -14.82 -18.87
C ALA A 46 -3.12 -15.21 -17.42
N ASP A 47 -2.00 -15.89 -17.17
CA ASP A 47 -1.52 -16.19 -15.83
C ASP A 47 -1.23 -14.92 -15.03
N GLU A 48 -0.57 -13.95 -15.65
CA GLU A 48 -0.20 -12.70 -14.98
C GLU A 48 -1.43 -11.85 -14.65
N ARG A 49 -2.39 -11.72 -15.59
CA ARG A 49 -3.66 -11.05 -15.31
C ARG A 49 -4.42 -11.69 -14.15
N ARG A 50 -4.48 -13.03 -14.10
CA ARG A 50 -5.09 -13.75 -12.97
C ARG A 50 -4.37 -13.50 -11.66
N ARG A 51 -3.04 -13.40 -11.66
CA ARG A 51 -2.26 -13.02 -10.47
C ARG A 51 -2.57 -11.61 -10.02
N THR A 52 -2.62 -10.65 -10.95
CA THR A 52 -2.96 -9.26 -10.63
C THR A 52 -4.38 -9.13 -10.09
N GLU A 53 -5.34 -9.84 -10.68
CA GLU A 53 -6.73 -9.89 -10.21
C GLU A 53 -6.84 -10.57 -8.83
N ALA A 54 -6.13 -11.66 -8.59
CA ALA A 54 -6.09 -12.32 -7.30
C ALA A 54 -5.44 -11.43 -6.22
N ALA A 55 -4.36 -10.73 -6.55
CA ALA A 55 -3.73 -9.75 -5.66
C ALA A 55 -4.69 -8.59 -5.35
N ALA A 56 -5.42 -8.08 -6.35
CA ALA A 56 -6.44 -7.07 -6.15
C ALA A 56 -7.60 -7.56 -5.26
N ALA A 57 -8.05 -8.81 -5.43
CA ALA A 57 -9.05 -9.43 -4.58
C ALA A 57 -8.57 -9.66 -3.13
N GLN A 58 -7.27 -9.77 -2.92
CA GLN A 58 -6.64 -9.87 -1.60
C GLN A 58 -6.29 -8.51 -0.98
N GLY A 59 -6.57 -7.40 -1.67
CA GLY A 59 -6.24 -6.05 -1.20
C GLY A 59 -4.81 -5.58 -1.46
N ASP A 60 -4.00 -6.39 -2.15
CA ASP A 60 -2.63 -6.10 -2.58
C ASP A 60 -2.61 -5.47 -3.99
N THR A 61 -3.53 -4.54 -4.26
CA THR A 61 -3.44 -3.72 -5.48
C THR A 61 -2.22 -2.80 -5.36
N PRO A 62 -1.30 -2.76 -6.34
CA PRO A 62 -0.26 -1.75 -6.36
C PRO A 62 -0.89 -0.36 -6.32
N LEU A 63 -0.66 0.39 -5.24
CA LEU A 63 -1.22 1.74 -5.08
C LEU A 63 -0.92 2.58 -6.32
N THR A 64 -1.94 3.23 -6.85
CA THR A 64 -1.77 4.26 -7.89
C THR A 64 -0.90 5.40 -7.34
N PRO A 65 -0.23 6.18 -8.21
CA PRO A 65 0.56 7.33 -7.76
C PRO A 65 -0.22 8.28 -6.86
N ALA A 66 -1.49 8.56 -7.19
CA ALA A 66 -2.38 9.40 -6.38
C ALA A 66 -2.65 8.81 -4.99
N GLU A 67 -2.88 7.50 -4.89
CA GLU A 67 -3.08 6.81 -3.61
C GLU A 67 -1.80 6.80 -2.75
N ARG A 68 -0.61 6.72 -3.38
CA ARG A 68 0.68 6.82 -2.65
C ARG A 68 0.91 8.22 -2.08
N ASP A 69 0.55 9.25 -2.83
CA ASP A 69 0.66 10.64 -2.39
C ASP A 69 -0.29 10.92 -1.23
N GLU A 70 -1.54 10.47 -1.34
CA GLU A 70 -2.53 10.60 -0.27
C GLU A 70 -2.11 9.80 0.97
N LEU A 71 -1.58 8.58 0.82
CA LEU A 71 -1.02 7.82 1.94
C LEU A 71 0.11 8.57 2.64
N THR A 72 0.99 9.22 1.88
CA THR A 72 2.09 10.03 2.43
C THR A 72 1.56 11.24 3.20
N ARG A 73 0.54 11.91 2.67
CA ARG A 73 -0.14 13.02 3.34
C ARG A 73 -0.81 12.58 4.64
N LEU A 74 -1.57 11.49 4.60
CA LEU A 74 -2.25 10.93 5.78
C LEU A 74 -1.26 10.52 6.86
N ARG A 75 -0.14 9.90 6.50
CA ARG A 75 0.94 9.57 7.45
C ARG A 75 1.51 10.81 8.14
N LYS A 76 1.72 11.92 7.41
CA LYS A 76 2.15 13.18 8.01
C LYS A 76 1.10 13.73 8.98
N GLN A 77 -0.17 13.65 8.62
CA GLN A 77 -1.26 14.11 9.48
C GLN A 77 -1.36 13.30 10.78
N VAL A 78 -1.20 11.98 10.73
CA VAL A 78 -1.17 11.12 11.92
C VAL A 78 -0.05 11.53 12.86
N VAL A 79 1.16 11.75 12.34
CA VAL A 79 2.31 12.20 13.16
C VAL A 79 2.02 13.53 13.86
N GLU A 80 1.35 14.47 13.18
CA GLU A 80 1.00 15.75 13.77
C GLU A 80 -0.07 15.60 14.87
N GLN A 81 -1.11 14.79 14.59
CA GLN A 81 -2.15 14.49 15.58
C GLN A 81 -1.59 13.79 16.81
N GLU A 82 -0.62 12.89 16.66
CA GLU A 82 0.05 12.24 17.78
C GLU A 82 0.80 13.24 18.67
N LYS A 83 1.43 14.27 18.08
CA LYS A 83 2.06 15.35 18.84
C LYS A 83 1.02 16.14 19.63
N ASP A 84 -0.09 16.53 19.02
CA ASP A 84 -1.17 17.26 19.67
C ASP A 84 -1.75 16.46 20.83
N ILE A 85 -2.05 15.18 20.61
CA ILE A 85 -2.52 14.26 21.65
C ILE A 85 -1.49 14.18 22.78
N SER A 86 -0.20 14.06 22.47
CA SER A 86 0.85 14.01 23.50
C SER A 86 0.95 15.31 24.30
N PHE A 87 0.78 16.46 23.65
CA PHE A 87 0.77 17.77 24.29
C PHE A 87 -0.43 17.91 25.21
N LEU A 88 -1.64 17.59 24.71
CA LEU A 88 -2.87 17.64 25.50
C LEU A 88 -2.82 16.70 26.70
N LYS A 89 -2.29 15.48 26.54
CA LYS A 89 -2.08 14.54 27.65
C LYS A 89 -1.13 15.09 28.71
N LYS A 90 -0.02 15.73 28.31
CA LYS A 90 0.91 16.39 29.23
C LYS A 90 0.26 17.57 29.95
N ALA A 91 -0.50 18.40 29.21
CA ALA A 91 -1.23 19.53 29.78
C ALA A 91 -2.30 19.07 30.78
N SER A 92 -3.05 18.00 30.48
CA SER A 92 -4.04 17.43 31.40
C SER A 92 -3.39 16.81 32.63
N ALA A 93 -2.24 16.14 32.47
CA ALA A 93 -1.49 15.59 33.61
C ALA A 93 -1.00 16.72 34.53
N TYR A 94 -0.44 17.79 33.96
CA TYR A 94 -0.02 18.98 34.71
C TYR A 94 -1.18 19.71 35.38
N ALA A 95 -2.34 19.81 34.73
CA ALA A 95 -3.54 20.39 35.32
C ALA A 95 -4.08 19.55 36.48
N GLY A 96 -4.02 18.22 36.37
CA GLY A 96 -4.38 17.29 37.45
C GLY A 96 -3.40 17.34 38.63
N ASP A 97 -2.09 17.40 38.34
CA ASP A 97 -1.00 17.45 39.33
C ASP A 97 -1.02 18.75 40.15
N ARG A 98 -1.47 19.87 39.56
CA ARG A 98 -1.58 21.16 40.27
C ARG A 98 -2.82 21.37 41.13
N GLY A 99 -3.66 20.36 41.34
CA GLY A 99 -4.63 20.36 42.44
C GLY A 99 -5.53 21.61 42.54
N TRP A 100 -5.99 22.17 41.42
CA TRP A 100 -6.98 23.26 41.45
C TRP A 100 -8.37 22.78 41.92
N GLY A 101 -8.63 21.47 41.90
CA GLY A 101 -9.85 20.89 42.48
C GLY A 101 -9.86 20.83 44.01
N ALA A 102 -8.70 20.75 44.67
CA ALA A 102 -8.63 20.61 46.13
C ALA A 102 -8.52 21.96 46.88
N ARG A 103 -7.98 23.00 46.23
CA ARG A 103 -7.76 24.30 46.87
C ARG A 103 -9.03 25.17 46.98
N LEU A 104 -9.99 25.02 46.08
CA LEU A 104 -11.26 25.74 46.14
C LEU A 104 -12.23 25.18 47.19
N SER A 105 -12.15 23.88 47.49
CA SER A 105 -12.99 23.24 48.52
C SER A 105 -12.63 23.67 49.95
N ARG A 106 -11.37 24.11 50.18
CA ARG A 106 -10.90 24.55 51.50
C ARG A 106 -11.28 25.99 51.85
N VAL A 107 -11.45 26.87 50.86
CA VAL A 107 -11.86 28.27 51.08
C VAL A 107 -13.37 28.37 51.39
N VAL A 108 -14.19 27.48 50.84
CA VAL A 108 -15.65 27.51 51.06
C VAL A 108 -16.08 26.92 52.42
N ASN A 109 -15.27 26.04 53.03
CA ASN A 109 -15.61 25.36 54.29
C ASN A 109 -15.00 26.02 55.55
N SER A 110 -14.34 27.17 55.42
CA SER A 110 -13.73 27.90 56.54
C SER A 110 -14.58 29.09 57.04
N SER A 111 -15.85 29.17 56.62
CA SER A 111 -16.80 30.23 57.02
C SER A 111 -18.13 29.69 57.54
N ARG A 112 -18.14 28.48 58.12
CA ARG A 112 -19.23 27.97 58.95
C ARG A 112 -18.74 27.63 60.34
#